data_AF-A0A194QPL7-F1
#
_entry.id   AF-A0A194QPL7-F1
#
_cell.length_a   1.000
_cell.length_b   1.000
_cell.length_c   1.000
_cell.angle_alpha   90.00
_cell.angle_beta   90.00
_cell.angle_gamma   90.00
#
_symmetry.space_group_name_H-M   'P 1'
#
loop_
_entity.id
_entity.type
_entity.pdbx_description
1 polymer ?
#
loop_
_entity_poly.entity_id
_entity_poly.type
_entity_poly.pdbx_seq_one_letter_code
_entity_poly.pdbx_strand_id
1 'polypeptide(L)'
;MRVTLFAVAIALLGAAFADEIPTEDNVLVLSKANFENVISTTDFILVEFYAPWCGHCKSLAPEYAKAATKLNEEESPIKLAKVDATQEQDLAESFGVRGYPTLKFFKNGNPVDYTGGRQADDIVAWLKKKTGPPAVEVTSAEQAKELIAANNVITFGFFPDQATEKAKAFLNVAGLVDDQVFALVSDEKLIEELEAESGDVVLFKNFEEPRVKYDAKEFNEDLFKTWVFVQSMPTIVEFSHETASKIFGGQIKYHLLLFLSKKNGDFEKYLDDLKPVAKNYRDKIMAVAIDTDEDDHQRVENIIKNGDFEKYLDDLKPVAKNYRDKIMAVAIDTDEDDHQRVTCYDDFEKYLDDLKPVAKNYRDKIMAVAIDTDEDDHQRILEFFGMKKDEVPSARLIALEQDMAKYKPASSELSANTIEEFIQSFFAGTLKQHLLSEDLPEDWAAKPVKVLVATNFDEVVFDTNKKVLVEFYAPW
;
A
#
# COMPACT_ATOMS: atom_id res chain seq x y z
N MET A 1 -29.17 67.62 -46.19
CA MET A 1 -29.71 66.60 -45.27
C MET A 1 -29.24 65.23 -45.74
N ARG A 2 -28.19 64.68 -45.13
CA ARG A 2 -27.86 63.25 -45.15
C ARG A 2 -26.81 63.00 -44.06
N VAL A 3 -27.25 62.20 -43.10
CA VAL A 3 -26.68 61.98 -41.78
C VAL A 3 -25.53 60.99 -41.88
N THR A 4 -24.42 61.30 -41.23
CA THR A 4 -23.23 60.48 -41.06
C THR A 4 -23.57 59.26 -40.20
N LEU A 5 -23.38 58.06 -40.71
CA LEU A 5 -23.48 56.81 -39.96
C LEU A 5 -22.17 56.60 -39.17
N PHE A 6 -22.21 56.71 -37.85
CA PHE A 6 -21.16 56.20 -36.96
C PHE A 6 -21.64 54.85 -36.41
N ALA A 7 -20.95 53.77 -36.77
CA ALA A 7 -21.13 52.47 -36.14
C ALA A 7 -20.36 52.45 -34.82
N VAL A 8 -21.08 52.37 -33.69
CA VAL A 8 -20.50 52.07 -32.38
C VAL A 8 -20.55 50.56 -32.20
N ALA A 9 -19.38 49.90 -32.27
CA ALA A 9 -19.21 48.53 -31.85
C ALA A 9 -19.09 48.51 -30.32
N ILE A 10 -20.12 48.01 -29.63
CA ILE A 10 -20.06 47.70 -28.20
C ILE A 10 -19.34 46.36 -28.06
N ALA A 11 -18.11 46.38 -27.58
CA ALA A 11 -17.41 45.20 -27.10
C ALA A 11 -18.05 44.78 -25.75
N LEU A 12 -18.84 43.72 -25.76
CA LEU A 12 -19.28 43.02 -24.55
C LEU A 12 -18.08 42.23 -24.01
N LEU A 13 -17.42 42.75 -22.97
CA LEU A 13 -16.60 41.93 -22.08
C LEU A 13 -17.54 40.99 -21.33
N GLY A 14 -17.49 39.70 -21.67
CA GLY A 14 -18.08 38.65 -20.84
C GLY A 14 -17.23 38.49 -19.58
N ALA A 15 -17.66 39.10 -18.48
CA ALA A 15 -17.21 38.69 -17.16
C ALA A 15 -17.83 37.31 -16.87
N ALA A 16 -17.00 36.27 -16.83
CA ALA A 16 -17.41 34.99 -16.26
C ALA A 16 -17.72 35.24 -14.78
N PHE A 17 -18.99 35.19 -14.40
CA PHE A 17 -19.39 35.11 -13.01
C PHE A 17 -18.90 33.75 -12.50
N ALA A 18 -17.87 33.74 -11.66
CA ALA A 18 -17.60 32.58 -10.81
C ALA A 18 -18.76 32.50 -9.82
N ASP A 19 -19.61 31.48 -9.94
CA ASP A 19 -20.67 31.23 -8.98
C ASP A 19 -20.06 31.12 -7.57
N GLU A 20 -20.63 31.87 -6.62
CA GLU A 20 -20.21 31.86 -5.23
C GLU A 20 -20.42 30.46 -4.64
N ILE A 21 -19.36 29.86 -4.08
CA ILE A 21 -19.42 28.51 -3.52
C ILE A 21 -20.35 28.53 -2.31
N PRO A 22 -21.41 27.70 -2.26
CA PRO A 22 -22.35 27.72 -1.14
C PRO A 22 -21.65 27.40 0.18
N THR A 23 -22.09 28.04 1.26
CA THR A 23 -21.57 27.85 2.62
C THR A 23 -22.69 27.61 3.62
N GLU A 24 -22.44 26.73 4.59
CA GLU A 24 -23.30 26.49 5.74
C GLU A 24 -22.44 26.48 7.01
N ASP A 25 -22.74 27.37 7.96
CA ASP A 25 -22.00 27.52 9.21
C ASP A 25 -20.47 27.63 9.02
N ASN A 26 -20.05 28.47 8.06
CA ASN A 26 -18.65 28.67 7.64
C ASN A 26 -17.98 27.45 6.97
N VAL A 27 -18.72 26.39 6.68
CA VAL A 27 -18.26 25.20 5.96
C VAL A 27 -18.70 25.28 4.51
N LEU A 28 -17.77 25.12 3.57
CA LEU A 28 -18.06 25.09 2.13
C LEU A 28 -18.87 23.84 1.79
N VAL A 29 -19.91 23.98 0.96
CA VAL A 29 -20.71 22.86 0.47
C VAL A 29 -20.23 22.48 -0.93
N LEU A 30 -19.61 21.31 -1.02
CA LEU A 30 -19.03 20.81 -2.26
C LEU A 30 -19.94 19.77 -2.92
N SER A 31 -19.96 19.82 -4.24
CA SER A 31 -20.64 18.88 -5.14
C SER A 31 -19.69 18.52 -6.28
N LYS A 32 -20.02 17.51 -7.08
CA LYS A 32 -19.24 17.17 -8.28
C LYS A 32 -19.00 18.37 -9.22
N ALA A 33 -19.91 19.35 -9.24
CA ALA A 33 -19.81 20.52 -10.12
C ALA A 33 -18.74 21.54 -9.70
N ASN A 34 -18.43 21.67 -8.40
CA ASN A 34 -17.50 22.67 -7.90
C ASN A 34 -16.22 22.09 -7.27
N PHE A 35 -16.21 20.79 -6.97
CA PHE A 35 -15.15 20.15 -6.19
C PHE A 35 -13.76 20.38 -6.79
N GLU A 36 -13.56 20.05 -8.06
CA GLU A 36 -12.24 20.16 -8.72
C GLU A 36 -11.70 21.59 -8.71
N ASN A 37 -12.57 22.58 -8.98
CA ASN A 37 -12.18 23.99 -8.95
C ASN A 37 -11.81 24.45 -7.53
N VAL A 38 -12.57 24.03 -6.50
CA VAL A 38 -12.25 24.40 -5.11
C VAL A 38 -10.95 23.76 -4.65
N ILE A 39 -10.78 22.46 -4.89
CA ILE A 39 -9.58 21.72 -4.49
C ILE A 39 -8.32 22.24 -5.19
N SER A 40 -8.41 22.69 -6.45
CA SER A 40 -7.26 23.24 -7.19
C SER A 40 -6.92 24.69 -6.86
N THR A 41 -7.85 25.46 -6.29
CA THR A 41 -7.66 26.88 -5.96
C THR A 41 -7.50 27.14 -4.46
N THR A 42 -7.65 26.12 -3.62
CA THR A 42 -7.51 26.23 -2.16
C THR A 42 -6.34 25.38 -1.69
N ASP A 43 -5.28 26.02 -1.20
CA ASP A 43 -4.06 25.34 -0.78
C ASP A 43 -4.30 24.32 0.35
N PHE A 44 -5.18 24.63 1.30
CA PHE A 44 -5.46 23.79 2.46
C PHE A 44 -6.95 23.67 2.70
N ILE A 45 -7.52 22.49 2.44
CA ILE A 45 -8.95 22.24 2.66
C ILE A 45 -9.21 20.87 3.25
N LEU A 46 -9.88 20.83 4.40
CA LEU A 46 -10.39 19.59 4.98
C LEU A 46 -11.81 19.36 4.45
N VAL A 47 -12.10 18.16 3.95
CA VAL A 47 -13.41 17.77 3.42
C VAL A 47 -14.01 16.64 4.26
N GLU A 48 -15.20 16.85 4.79
CA GLU A 48 -16.03 15.82 5.41
C GLU A 48 -16.95 15.16 4.35
N PHE A 49 -16.79 13.87 4.11
CA PHE A 49 -17.76 13.05 3.40
C PHE A 49 -18.75 12.46 4.40
N TYR A 50 -20.03 12.84 4.28
CA TYR A 50 -21.05 12.52 5.26
C TYR A 50 -22.33 11.95 4.63
N ALA A 51 -23.19 11.39 5.48
CA ALA A 51 -24.56 11.03 5.12
C ALA A 51 -25.56 11.68 6.09
N PRO A 52 -26.68 12.26 5.63
CA PRO A 52 -27.61 13.01 6.49
C PRO A 52 -28.25 12.18 7.61
N TRP A 53 -28.31 10.86 7.45
CA TRP A 53 -28.88 9.94 8.44
C TRP A 53 -27.83 9.38 9.43
N CYS A 54 -26.54 9.61 9.21
CA CYS A 54 -25.48 9.07 10.06
C CYS A 54 -25.39 9.82 11.41
N GLY A 55 -25.50 9.08 12.52
CA GLY A 55 -25.40 9.64 13.87
C GLY A 55 -24.03 10.26 14.17
N HIS A 56 -22.94 9.67 13.70
CA HIS A 56 -21.59 10.21 13.89
C HIS A 56 -21.37 11.51 13.11
N CYS A 57 -21.93 11.65 11.91
CA CYS A 57 -21.88 12.90 11.14
C CYS A 57 -22.65 14.01 11.85
N LYS A 58 -23.86 13.71 12.35
CA LYS A 58 -24.66 14.68 13.13
C LYS A 58 -23.92 15.16 14.39
N SER A 59 -23.17 14.26 15.03
CA SER A 59 -22.35 14.59 16.21
C SER A 59 -21.13 15.46 15.84
N LEU A 60 -20.50 15.19 14.70
CA LEU A 60 -19.33 15.93 14.21
C LEU A 60 -19.69 17.33 13.69
N ALA A 61 -20.82 17.48 12.98
CA ALA A 61 -21.24 18.72 12.34
C ALA A 61 -21.08 20.00 13.20
N PRO A 62 -21.55 20.06 14.47
CA PRO A 62 -21.36 21.25 15.31
C PRO A 62 -19.88 21.53 15.65
N GLU A 63 -19.07 20.50 15.92
CA GLU A 63 -17.64 20.68 16.18
C GLU A 63 -16.88 21.07 14.91
N TYR A 64 -17.31 20.57 13.75
CA TYR A 64 -16.74 20.90 12.44
C TYR A 64 -17.00 22.37 12.05
N ALA A 65 -18.23 22.85 12.22
CA ALA A 65 -18.61 24.25 12.04
C ALA A 65 -17.86 25.18 13.02
N LYS A 66 -17.70 24.75 14.27
CA LYS A 66 -16.92 25.48 15.28
C LYS A 66 -15.44 25.58 14.90
N ALA A 67 -14.85 24.51 14.36
CA ALA A 67 -13.48 24.54 13.84
C ALA A 67 -13.36 25.50 12.65
N ALA A 68 -14.31 25.45 11.71
CA ALA A 68 -14.33 26.35 10.54
C ALA A 68 -14.42 27.82 10.95
N THR A 69 -15.26 28.11 11.95
CA THR A 69 -15.43 29.45 12.51
C THR A 69 -14.13 29.94 13.15
N LYS A 70 -13.49 29.12 14.01
CA LYS A 70 -12.19 29.46 14.62
C LYS A 70 -11.12 29.78 13.57
N LEU A 71 -11.00 28.96 12.53
CA LEU A 71 -10.01 29.17 11.46
C LEU A 71 -10.28 30.47 10.68
N ASN A 72 -11.55 30.79 10.41
CA ASN A 72 -11.90 32.05 9.76
C ASN A 72 -11.64 33.27 10.65
N GLU A 73 -11.94 33.20 11.95
CA GLU A 73 -11.66 34.27 12.93
C GLU A 73 -10.17 34.57 13.09
N GLU A 74 -9.33 33.54 12.92
CA GLU A 74 -7.87 33.66 12.90
C GLU A 74 -7.30 34.08 11.54
N GLU A 75 -8.15 34.38 10.55
CA GLU A 75 -7.75 34.68 9.16
C GLU A 75 -6.87 33.59 8.54
N SER A 76 -7.10 32.33 8.94
CA SER A 76 -6.34 31.19 8.45
C SER A 76 -6.61 30.92 6.96
N PRO A 77 -5.60 30.52 6.18
CA PRO A 77 -5.81 30.07 4.81
C PRO A 77 -6.56 28.73 4.71
N ILE A 78 -6.73 28.02 5.84
CA ILE A 78 -7.32 26.69 5.89
C ILE A 78 -8.85 26.78 5.78
N LYS A 79 -9.44 26.00 4.88
CA LYS A 79 -10.90 25.90 4.70
C LYS A 79 -11.43 24.54 5.13
N LEU A 80 -12.68 24.52 5.56
CA LEU A 80 -13.43 23.30 5.84
C LEU A 80 -14.58 23.19 4.84
N ALA A 81 -14.81 21.98 4.37
CA ALA A 81 -15.79 21.64 3.36
C ALA A 81 -16.56 20.38 3.75
N LYS A 82 -17.75 20.21 3.18
CA LYS A 82 -18.53 18.97 3.31
C LYS A 82 -19.13 18.54 1.98
N VAL A 83 -19.22 17.22 1.80
CA VAL A 83 -19.82 16.55 0.65
C VAL A 83 -20.87 15.56 1.16
N ASP A 84 -22.12 15.73 0.72
CA ASP A 84 -23.16 14.72 0.96
C ASP A 84 -22.94 13.53 0.02
N ALA A 85 -22.28 12.49 0.54
CA ALA A 85 -21.94 11.30 -0.23
C ALA A 85 -23.17 10.48 -0.64
N THR A 86 -24.36 10.76 -0.09
CA THR A 86 -25.60 10.12 -0.54
C THR A 86 -26.09 10.68 -1.87
N GLN A 87 -25.71 11.93 -2.19
CA GLN A 87 -26.00 12.60 -3.45
C GLN A 87 -24.82 12.53 -4.42
N GLU A 88 -23.59 12.57 -3.90
CA GLU A 88 -22.34 12.62 -4.66
C GLU A 88 -21.57 11.29 -4.60
N GLN A 89 -22.24 10.17 -4.95
CA GLN A 89 -21.71 8.81 -4.79
C GLN A 89 -20.40 8.58 -5.56
N ASP A 90 -20.37 8.91 -6.86
CA ASP A 90 -19.15 8.76 -7.69
C ASP A 90 -17.95 9.49 -7.07
N LEU A 91 -18.18 10.68 -6.52
CA LEU A 91 -17.13 11.49 -5.92
C LEU A 91 -16.60 10.81 -4.66
N ALA A 92 -17.49 10.36 -3.77
CA ALA A 92 -17.11 9.63 -2.56
C ALA A 92 -16.35 8.32 -2.89
N GLU A 93 -16.83 7.55 -3.87
CA GLU A 93 -16.18 6.32 -4.33
C GLU A 93 -14.79 6.57 -4.92
N SER A 94 -14.62 7.64 -5.71
CA SER A 94 -13.32 8.01 -6.30
C SER A 94 -12.24 8.30 -5.26
N PHE A 95 -12.66 8.69 -4.06
CA PHE A 95 -11.79 8.92 -2.91
C PHE A 95 -11.76 7.72 -1.94
N GLY A 96 -12.39 6.60 -2.28
CA GLY A 96 -12.36 5.38 -1.46
C GLY A 96 -13.13 5.52 -0.14
N VAL A 97 -14.17 6.37 -0.09
CA VAL A 97 -15.02 6.52 1.09
C VAL A 97 -15.87 5.26 1.28
N ARG A 98 -15.62 4.52 2.37
CA ARG A 98 -16.34 3.26 2.69
C ARG A 98 -17.27 3.36 3.90
N GLY A 99 -17.26 4.51 4.59
CA GLY A 99 -18.05 4.73 5.80
C GLY A 99 -18.11 6.21 6.15
N TYR A 100 -19.01 6.56 7.09
CA TYR A 100 -19.30 7.96 7.42
C TYR A 100 -19.13 8.26 8.92
N PRO A 101 -18.61 9.44 9.30
CA PRO A 101 -17.94 10.39 8.43
C PRO A 101 -16.55 9.88 8.00
N THR A 102 -16.14 10.20 6.78
CA THR A 102 -14.74 10.08 6.33
C THR A 102 -14.21 11.49 6.06
N LEU A 103 -13.06 11.82 6.63
CA LEU A 103 -12.45 13.15 6.51
C LEU A 103 -11.17 13.03 5.68
N LYS A 104 -11.05 13.87 4.65
CA LYS A 104 -9.83 13.96 3.82
C LYS A 104 -9.32 15.38 3.79
N PHE A 105 -8.06 15.55 4.14
CA PHE A 105 -7.37 16.82 4.04
C PHE A 105 -6.67 16.92 2.69
N PHE A 106 -7.00 17.94 1.91
CA PHE A 106 -6.34 18.24 0.65
C PHE A 106 -5.32 19.33 0.89
N LYS A 107 -4.05 19.02 0.56
CA LYS A 107 -2.92 19.95 0.59
C LYS A 107 -2.43 20.16 -0.84
N ASN A 108 -2.63 21.35 -1.38
CA ASN A 108 -2.35 21.69 -2.78
C ASN A 108 -2.96 20.64 -3.74
N GLY A 109 -4.22 20.28 -3.52
CA GLY A 109 -4.93 19.26 -4.30
C GLY A 109 -4.61 17.80 -3.95
N ASN A 110 -3.59 17.51 -3.15
CA ASN A 110 -3.21 16.14 -2.79
C ASN A 110 -4.00 15.66 -1.56
N PRO A 111 -4.76 14.56 -1.65
CA PRO A 111 -5.54 14.04 -0.52
C PRO A 111 -4.66 13.31 0.50
N VAL A 112 -4.92 13.57 1.78
CA VAL A 112 -4.33 12.92 2.95
C VAL A 112 -5.47 12.54 3.90
N ASP A 113 -5.43 11.32 4.44
CA ASP A 113 -6.45 10.90 5.40
C ASP A 113 -6.31 11.67 6.72
N TYR A 114 -7.44 12.15 7.23
CA TYR A 114 -7.48 12.83 8.52
C TYR A 114 -7.55 11.79 9.65
N THR A 115 -6.55 11.83 10.53
CA THR A 115 -6.39 10.89 11.65
C THR A 115 -6.49 11.55 13.02
N GLY A 116 -6.87 12.84 13.07
CA GLY A 116 -7.01 13.60 14.32
C GLY A 116 -8.32 13.32 15.07
N GLY A 117 -8.47 13.97 16.22
CA GLY A 117 -9.70 13.91 17.03
C GLY A 117 -10.89 14.59 16.35
N ARG A 118 -12.10 14.36 16.87
CA ARG A 118 -13.36 14.88 16.30
C ARG A 118 -13.89 16.13 17.03
N GLN A 119 -13.15 16.67 17.99
CA GLN A 119 -13.48 17.94 18.63
C GLN A 119 -12.89 19.10 17.82
N ALA A 120 -13.50 20.29 17.91
CA ALA A 120 -13.07 21.45 17.13
C ALA A 120 -11.59 21.80 17.36
N ASP A 121 -11.12 21.74 18.60
CA ASP A 121 -9.73 22.06 18.95
C ASP A 121 -8.74 21.03 18.39
N ASP A 122 -9.12 19.74 18.37
CA ASP A 122 -8.28 18.69 17.77
C ASP A 122 -8.12 18.89 16.26
N ILE A 123 -9.22 19.24 15.57
CA ILE A 123 -9.24 19.52 14.14
C ILE A 123 -8.33 20.70 13.82
N VAL A 124 -8.49 21.82 14.53
CA VAL A 124 -7.66 23.02 14.32
C VAL A 124 -6.19 22.73 14.60
N ALA A 125 -5.87 22.04 15.69
CA ALA A 125 -4.48 21.71 16.03
C ALA A 125 -3.84 20.78 15.00
N TRP A 126 -4.56 19.77 14.53
CA TRP A 126 -4.08 18.84 13.49
C TRP A 126 -3.84 19.58 12.18
N LEU A 127 -4.77 20.43 11.74
CA LEU A 127 -4.65 21.19 10.50
C LEU A 127 -3.48 22.17 10.57
N LYS A 128 -3.37 22.97 11.64
CA LYS A 128 -2.24 23.90 11.83
C LYS A 128 -0.89 23.19 11.80
N LYS A 129 -0.81 22.00 12.42
CA LYS A 129 0.41 21.18 12.37
C LYS A 129 0.75 20.75 10.94
N LYS A 130 -0.26 20.41 10.13
CA LYS A 130 -0.10 19.96 8.73
C LYS A 130 0.11 21.10 7.73
N THR A 131 -0.22 22.33 8.09
CA THR A 131 -0.11 23.52 7.24
C THR A 131 1.00 24.47 7.66
N GLY A 132 1.85 24.06 8.60
CA GLY A 132 3.10 24.77 8.91
C GLY A 132 4.02 24.85 7.68
N PRO A 133 5.10 25.65 7.77
CA PRO A 133 6.07 25.76 6.69
C PRO A 133 6.59 24.36 6.32
N PRO A 134 6.56 23.97 5.04
CA PRO A 134 6.91 22.61 4.62
C PRO A 134 8.40 22.30 4.80
N ALA A 135 9.25 23.32 4.90
CA ALA A 135 10.67 23.19 5.18
C ALA A 135 11.11 24.24 6.20
N VAL A 136 12.07 23.86 7.06
CA VAL A 136 12.73 24.76 8.01
C VAL A 136 13.69 25.66 7.25
N GLU A 137 13.54 26.98 7.40
CA GLU A 137 14.49 27.93 6.81
C GLU A 137 15.83 27.89 7.56
N VAL A 138 16.92 27.74 6.80
CA VAL A 138 18.29 27.66 7.31
C VAL A 138 19.05 28.92 6.92
N THR A 139 19.54 29.62 7.94
CA THR A 139 20.13 30.96 7.83
C THR A 139 21.60 31.02 8.24
N SER A 140 22.15 29.92 8.77
CA SER A 140 23.58 29.80 9.08
C SER A 140 24.09 28.37 8.94
N ALA A 141 25.41 28.23 8.79
CA ALA A 141 26.06 26.93 8.72
C ALA A 141 26.01 26.17 10.07
N GLU A 142 26.00 26.88 11.19
CA GLU A 142 25.79 26.29 12.52
C GLU A 142 24.41 25.67 12.63
N GLN A 143 23.36 26.39 12.22
CA GLN A 143 21.99 25.88 12.22
C GLN A 143 21.86 24.66 11.31
N ALA A 144 22.48 24.68 10.12
CA ALA A 144 22.51 23.53 9.23
C ALA A 144 23.13 22.29 9.90
N LYS A 145 24.28 22.46 10.57
CA LYS A 145 24.98 21.39 11.29
C LYS A 145 24.14 20.84 12.44
N GLU A 146 23.49 21.70 13.22
CA GLU A 146 22.60 21.29 14.31
C GLU A 146 21.40 20.49 13.79
N LEU A 147 20.77 20.94 12.71
CA LEU A 147 19.66 20.23 12.08
C LEU A 147 20.09 18.87 11.52
N ILE A 148 21.26 18.79 10.87
CA ILE A 148 21.81 17.53 10.38
C ILE A 148 22.12 16.57 11.54
N ALA A 149 22.68 17.07 12.65
CA ALA A 149 23.01 16.24 13.81
C ALA A 149 21.77 15.78 14.60
N ALA A 150 20.70 16.59 14.63
CA ALA A 150 19.49 16.29 15.38
C ALA A 150 18.55 15.30 14.68
N ASN A 151 18.74 15.02 13.39
CA ASN A 151 17.86 14.18 12.59
C ASN A 151 18.62 12.98 12.01
N ASN A 152 18.03 11.78 12.09
CA ASN A 152 18.59 10.59 11.44
C ASN A 152 18.65 10.73 9.92
N VAL A 153 17.65 11.43 9.37
CA VAL A 153 17.52 11.78 7.95
C VAL A 153 16.91 13.17 7.84
N ILE A 154 17.48 14.03 6.99
CA ILE A 154 16.95 15.37 6.69
C ILE A 154 17.27 15.74 5.24
N THR A 155 16.32 16.35 4.53
CA THR A 155 16.50 16.74 3.13
C THR A 155 16.57 18.25 2.97
N PHE A 156 17.68 18.75 2.42
CA PHE A 156 17.91 20.17 2.16
C PHE A 156 17.63 20.49 0.69
N GLY A 157 16.91 21.59 0.45
CA GLY A 157 16.79 22.25 -0.84
C GLY A 157 17.57 23.57 -0.84
N PHE A 158 18.41 23.77 -1.84
CA PHE A 158 19.25 24.97 -1.99
C PHE A 158 18.67 25.83 -3.12
N PHE A 159 17.74 26.73 -2.79
CA PHE A 159 16.97 27.50 -3.78
C PHE A 159 16.97 28.99 -3.45
N PRO A 160 17.85 29.81 -4.07
CA PRO A 160 17.81 31.26 -3.93
C PRO A 160 16.50 31.87 -4.42
N ASP A 161 15.91 31.28 -5.46
CA ASP A 161 14.60 31.66 -5.99
C ASP A 161 13.59 30.51 -5.81
N GLN A 162 12.66 30.73 -4.88
CA GLN A 162 11.58 29.79 -4.56
C GLN A 162 10.45 29.80 -5.61
N ALA A 163 10.44 30.76 -6.54
CA ALA A 163 9.46 30.80 -7.63
C ALA A 163 9.77 29.80 -8.75
N THR A 164 10.95 29.18 -8.74
CA THR A 164 11.32 28.14 -9.70
C THR A 164 10.45 26.89 -9.55
N GLU A 165 10.15 26.22 -10.65
CA GLU A 165 9.30 25.01 -10.64
C GLU A 165 9.90 23.90 -9.77
N LYS A 166 11.23 23.76 -9.74
CA LYS A 166 11.94 22.79 -8.89
C LYS A 166 11.78 23.11 -7.39
N ALA A 167 11.86 24.39 -7.01
CA ALA A 167 11.68 24.79 -5.62
C ALA A 167 10.23 24.59 -5.15
N LYS A 168 9.24 24.95 -5.99
CA LYS A 168 7.82 24.68 -5.70
C LYS A 168 7.56 23.19 -5.52
N ALA A 169 8.06 22.35 -6.42
CA ALA A 169 7.90 20.91 -6.34
C ALA A 169 8.61 20.32 -5.11
N PHE A 170 9.80 20.81 -4.75
CA PHE A 170 10.48 20.46 -3.50
C PHE A 170 9.61 20.78 -2.27
N LEU A 171 9.09 22.02 -2.19
CA LEU A 171 8.26 22.46 -1.07
C LEU A 171 6.92 21.71 -1.00
N ASN A 172 6.36 21.32 -2.15
CA ASN A 172 5.15 20.50 -2.18
C ASN A 172 5.41 19.10 -1.60
N VAL A 173 6.50 18.43 -2.03
CA VAL A 173 6.90 17.14 -1.46
C VAL A 173 7.22 17.24 0.02
N ALA A 174 7.97 18.27 0.44
CA ALA A 174 8.27 18.54 1.83
C ALA A 174 7.00 18.73 2.68
N GLY A 175 5.94 19.27 2.09
CA GLY A 175 4.64 19.39 2.74
C GLY A 175 3.83 18.09 2.84
N LEU A 176 4.17 17.05 2.07
CA LEU A 176 3.44 15.79 2.01
C LEU A 176 4.13 14.65 2.78
N VAL A 177 5.44 14.76 2.99
CA VAL A 177 6.26 13.74 3.68
C VAL A 177 6.38 14.14 5.15
N ASP A 178 5.55 13.53 6.00
CA ASP A 178 5.45 13.87 7.42
C ASP A 178 6.49 13.20 8.33
N ASP A 179 7.13 12.12 7.86
CA ASP A 179 8.07 11.31 8.64
C ASP A 179 9.52 11.78 8.51
N GLN A 180 9.75 12.90 7.81
CA GLN A 180 11.07 13.50 7.60
C GLN A 180 11.02 15.02 7.72
N VAL A 181 12.14 15.59 8.15
CA VAL A 181 12.34 17.03 8.18
C VAL A 181 12.91 17.48 6.84
N PHE A 182 12.40 18.59 6.32
CA PHE A 182 12.96 19.27 5.17
C PHE A 182 13.53 20.62 5.60
N ALA A 183 14.61 21.04 4.95
CA ALA A 183 15.28 22.31 5.18
C ALA A 183 15.43 23.08 3.87
N LEU A 184 15.37 24.40 3.94
CA LEU A 184 15.50 25.30 2.80
C LEU A 184 16.61 26.31 3.06
N VAL A 185 17.55 26.41 2.12
CA VAL A 185 18.62 27.41 2.12
C VAL A 185 18.41 28.32 0.91
N SER A 186 18.20 29.61 1.15
CA SER A 186 18.00 30.61 0.07
C SER A 186 19.18 31.58 -0.09
N ASP A 187 20.05 31.73 0.91
CA ASP A 187 21.21 32.62 0.83
C ASP A 187 22.34 31.99 0.00
N GLU A 188 22.73 32.63 -1.11
CA GLU A 188 23.74 32.10 -2.04
C GLU A 188 25.10 31.85 -1.39
N LYS A 189 25.52 32.68 -0.43
CA LYS A 189 26.81 32.49 0.26
C LYS A 189 26.75 31.28 1.18
N LEU A 190 25.63 31.08 1.85
CA LEU A 190 25.42 29.90 2.68
C LEU A 190 25.32 28.62 1.85
N ILE A 191 24.75 28.67 0.64
CA ILE A 191 24.76 27.54 -0.30
C ILE A 191 26.21 27.12 -0.62
N GLU A 192 27.07 28.10 -0.94
CA GLU A 192 28.50 27.86 -1.19
C GLU A 192 29.23 27.33 0.06
N GLU A 193 28.98 27.90 1.24
CA GLU A 193 29.57 27.46 2.51
C GLU A 193 29.18 26.01 2.88
N LEU A 194 27.97 25.59 2.49
CA LEU A 194 27.47 24.23 2.69
C LEU A 194 27.87 23.26 1.56
N GLU A 195 28.79 23.67 0.68
CA GLU A 195 29.32 22.87 -0.43
C GLU A 195 28.22 22.36 -1.38
N ALA A 196 27.22 23.19 -1.66
CA ALA A 196 26.12 22.90 -2.57
C ALA A 196 26.08 23.93 -3.73
N GLU A 197 25.27 23.65 -4.76
CA GLU A 197 25.01 24.56 -5.86
C GLU A 197 23.55 25.03 -5.85
N SER A 198 23.27 26.17 -6.49
CA SER A 198 21.91 26.67 -6.66
C SER A 198 21.05 25.66 -7.43
N GLY A 199 19.90 25.32 -6.87
CA GLY A 199 18.98 24.30 -7.37
C GLY A 199 19.26 22.89 -6.86
N ASP A 200 20.28 22.67 -6.03
CA ASP A 200 20.57 21.36 -5.47
C ASP A 200 19.50 20.91 -4.48
N VAL A 201 19.31 19.59 -4.43
CA VAL A 201 18.59 18.91 -3.36
C VAL A 201 19.51 17.84 -2.82
N VAL A 202 19.73 17.84 -1.51
CA VAL A 202 20.69 16.94 -0.83
C VAL A 202 20.04 16.36 0.40
N LEU A 203 20.06 15.04 0.52
CA LEU A 203 19.65 14.32 1.71
C LEU A 203 20.88 14.04 2.56
N PHE A 204 20.79 14.39 3.84
CA PHE A 204 21.76 14.04 4.86
C PHE A 204 21.21 12.93 5.73
N LYS A 205 22.09 12.00 6.11
CA LYS A 205 21.74 10.87 6.98
C LYS A 205 22.93 10.47 7.85
N ASN A 206 22.65 9.86 9.00
CA ASN A 206 23.68 9.42 9.94
C ASN A 206 24.12 7.96 9.76
N PHE A 207 23.66 7.30 8.69
CA PHE A 207 24.04 5.95 8.31
C PHE A 207 24.44 5.89 6.83
N GLU A 208 25.26 4.90 6.48
CA GLU A 208 25.77 4.69 5.11
C GLU A 208 26.39 5.97 4.52
N GLU A 209 25.98 6.38 3.31
CA GLU A 209 26.45 7.59 2.63
C GLU A 209 25.82 8.85 3.26
N PRO A 210 26.56 9.65 4.05
CA PRO A 210 25.95 10.67 4.90
C PRO A 210 25.43 11.90 4.14
N ARG A 211 25.77 12.02 2.85
CA ARG A 211 25.36 13.11 1.97
C ARG A 211 25.06 12.55 0.58
N VAL A 212 23.81 12.63 0.16
CA VAL A 212 23.33 12.10 -1.13
C VAL A 212 22.63 13.21 -1.90
N LYS A 213 23.18 13.59 -3.06
CA LYS A 213 22.59 14.59 -3.96
C LYS A 213 21.54 13.95 -4.86
N TYR A 214 20.40 14.62 -5.06
CA TYR A 214 19.42 14.23 -6.07
C TYR A 214 19.91 14.63 -7.46
N ASP A 215 20.24 13.66 -8.30
CA ASP A 215 20.89 13.83 -9.61
C ASP A 215 20.03 13.37 -10.80
N ALA A 216 18.72 13.21 -10.59
CA ALA A 216 17.82 12.83 -11.67
C ALA A 216 17.79 13.90 -12.78
N LYS A 217 17.79 13.44 -14.03
CA LYS A 217 17.75 14.32 -15.22
C LYS A 217 16.52 15.22 -15.28
N GLU A 218 15.42 14.76 -14.71
CA GLU A 218 14.15 15.47 -14.64
C GLU A 218 13.67 15.48 -13.19
N PHE A 219 13.10 16.61 -12.77
CA PHE A 219 12.47 16.72 -11.45
C PHE A 219 10.98 16.47 -11.58
N ASN A 220 10.52 15.36 -11.02
CA ASN A 220 9.12 14.98 -10.94
C ASN A 220 8.79 14.69 -9.47
N GLU A 221 7.65 15.19 -8.97
CA GLU A 221 7.31 15.07 -7.55
C GLU A 221 7.20 13.62 -7.07
N ASP A 222 6.66 12.71 -7.88
CA ASP A 222 6.55 11.30 -7.52
C ASP A 222 7.93 10.65 -7.49
N LEU A 223 8.77 10.91 -8.50
CA LEU A 223 10.16 10.44 -8.49
C LEU A 223 10.96 11.01 -7.31
N PHE A 224 10.72 12.26 -6.94
CA PHE A 224 11.36 12.90 -5.80
C PHE A 224 10.87 12.31 -4.48
N LYS A 225 9.56 12.12 -4.28
CA LYS A 225 8.98 11.40 -3.13
C LYS A 225 9.57 10.00 -2.99
N THR A 226 9.61 9.23 -4.08
CA THR A 226 10.21 7.89 -4.08
C THR A 226 11.69 7.96 -3.71
N TRP A 227 12.46 8.90 -4.26
CA TRP A 227 13.86 9.05 -3.91
C TRP A 227 14.07 9.40 -2.43
N VAL A 228 13.29 10.34 -1.87
CA VAL A 228 13.34 10.69 -0.45
C VAL A 228 13.07 9.46 0.42
N PHE A 229 12.00 8.72 0.13
CA PHE A 229 11.64 7.49 0.84
C PHE A 229 12.73 6.41 0.74
N VAL A 230 13.25 6.17 -0.46
CA VAL A 230 14.31 5.19 -0.71
C VAL A 230 15.55 5.56 0.08
N GLN A 231 16.00 6.82 0.00
CA GLN A 231 17.25 7.29 0.61
C GLN A 231 17.19 7.43 2.13
N SER A 232 16.00 7.61 2.69
CA SER A 232 15.78 7.66 4.13
C SER A 232 15.84 6.33 4.84
N MET A 233 15.93 5.24 4.08
CA MET A 233 16.06 3.90 4.60
C MET A 233 17.48 3.37 4.33
N PRO A 234 18.02 2.52 5.22
CA PRO A 234 19.21 1.74 4.92
C PRO A 234 19.05 0.94 3.62
N THR A 235 20.15 0.63 2.94
CA THR A 235 20.15 -0.16 1.71
C THR A 235 19.59 -1.56 1.94
N ILE A 236 19.82 -2.13 3.13
CA ILE A 236 19.11 -3.31 3.63
C ILE A 236 18.48 -2.90 4.97
N VAL A 237 17.16 -2.92 5.03
CA VAL A 237 16.37 -2.47 6.17
C VAL A 237 16.24 -3.61 7.18
N GLU A 238 16.63 -3.39 8.43
CA GLU A 238 16.33 -4.38 9.46
C GLU A 238 14.85 -4.34 9.82
N PHE A 239 14.20 -5.50 9.86
CA PHE A 239 12.82 -5.64 10.26
C PHE A 239 12.68 -5.44 11.78
N SER A 240 11.77 -4.55 12.17
CA SER A 240 11.41 -4.29 13.55
C SER A 240 10.01 -3.69 13.61
N HIS A 241 9.47 -3.52 14.82
CA HIS A 241 8.18 -2.83 15.00
C HIS A 241 8.20 -1.40 14.44
N GLU A 242 9.35 -0.72 14.49
CA GLU A 242 9.51 0.64 13.97
C GLU A 242 9.54 0.68 12.44
N THR A 243 10.22 -0.28 11.80
CA THR A 243 10.41 -0.30 10.34
C THR A 243 9.24 -0.97 9.60
N ALA A 244 8.45 -1.81 10.25
CA ALA A 244 7.35 -2.56 9.62
C ALA A 244 6.34 -1.67 8.87
N SER A 245 5.92 -0.57 9.47
CA SER A 245 4.97 0.37 8.83
C SER A 245 5.56 1.02 7.57
N LYS A 246 6.86 1.32 7.57
CA LYS A 246 7.57 1.89 6.42
C LYS A 246 7.81 0.87 5.33
N ILE A 247 8.10 -0.38 5.70
CA ILE A 247 8.27 -1.50 4.77
C ILE A 247 6.93 -1.77 4.06
N PHE A 248 5.85 -2.04 4.80
CA PHE A 248 4.59 -2.48 4.20
C PHE A 248 3.65 -1.36 3.76
N GLY A 249 3.84 -0.13 4.27
CA GLY A 249 3.11 1.07 3.85
C GLY A 249 3.83 1.89 2.79
N GLY A 250 5.03 1.47 2.39
CA GLY A 250 5.89 2.18 1.45
C GLY A 250 5.42 2.14 -0.01
N GLN A 251 6.06 2.96 -0.85
CA GLN A 251 5.77 3.00 -2.30
C GLN A 251 6.40 1.82 -3.07
N ILE A 252 7.42 1.19 -2.48
CA ILE A 252 8.07 0.02 -3.06
C ILE A 252 7.18 -1.17 -2.77
N LYS A 253 6.62 -1.77 -3.82
CA LYS A 253 5.69 -2.90 -3.69
C LYS A 253 6.39 -4.23 -3.54
N TYR A 254 7.68 -4.26 -3.83
CA TYR A 254 8.43 -5.49 -3.97
C TYR A 254 9.56 -5.55 -2.97
N HIS A 255 9.71 -6.66 -2.29
CA HIS A 255 10.69 -6.75 -1.23
C HIS A 255 11.56 -8.02 -1.37
N LEU A 256 12.78 -8.03 -0.79
CA LEU A 256 13.66 -9.22 -0.63
C LEU A 256 13.88 -9.53 0.88
N LEU A 257 13.41 -10.66 1.43
CA LEU A 257 13.56 -11.02 2.86
C LEU A 257 14.82 -11.85 2.99
N LEU A 258 15.65 -11.42 3.93
CA LEU A 258 16.86 -12.13 4.32
C LEU A 258 16.66 -12.58 5.76
N PHE A 259 16.42 -13.87 5.96
CA PHE A 259 16.33 -14.48 7.29
C PHE A 259 17.72 -14.82 7.76
N LEU A 260 18.17 -14.11 8.79
CA LEU A 260 19.54 -14.17 9.26
C LEU A 260 19.52 -14.31 10.79
N SER A 261 20.45 -15.09 11.34
CA SER A 261 20.64 -15.19 12.79
C SER A 261 21.76 -14.27 13.24
N LYS A 262 21.46 -13.31 14.13
CA LYS A 262 22.53 -12.51 14.79
C LYS A 262 23.41 -13.37 15.70
N LYS A 263 22.84 -14.40 16.38
CA LYS A 263 23.61 -15.33 17.22
C LYS A 263 24.65 -16.11 16.41
N ASN A 264 24.36 -16.41 15.14
CA ASN A 264 25.27 -17.10 14.23
C ASN A 264 26.23 -16.14 13.49
N GLY A 265 26.08 -14.83 13.67
CA GLY A 265 26.87 -13.81 12.97
C GLY A 265 26.52 -13.69 11.48
N ASP A 266 25.31 -14.09 11.08
CA ASP A 266 24.89 -14.09 9.67
C ASP A 266 24.72 -12.66 9.13
N PHE A 267 24.34 -11.71 9.99
CA PHE A 267 24.22 -10.30 9.61
C PHE A 267 25.56 -9.73 9.14
N GLU A 268 26.61 -9.89 9.94
CA GLU A 268 27.96 -9.41 9.61
C GLU A 268 28.56 -10.18 8.42
N LYS A 269 28.19 -11.45 8.27
CA LYS A 269 28.74 -12.34 7.24
C LYS A 269 28.16 -12.08 5.84
N TYR A 270 26.87 -11.79 5.73
CA TYR A 270 26.17 -11.76 4.43
C TYR A 270 25.74 -10.37 3.98
N LEU A 271 25.44 -9.44 4.90
CA LEU A 271 24.83 -8.16 4.52
C LEU A 271 25.80 -7.25 3.76
N ASP A 272 27.08 -7.24 4.13
CA ASP A 272 28.07 -6.39 3.45
C ASP A 272 28.28 -6.78 1.98
N ASP A 273 28.26 -8.10 1.68
CA ASP A 273 28.35 -8.61 0.31
C ASP A 273 27.07 -8.37 -0.50
N LEU A 274 25.91 -8.31 0.16
CA LEU A 274 24.62 -8.08 -0.49
C LEU A 274 24.32 -6.59 -0.72
N LYS A 275 24.87 -5.68 0.10
CA LYS A 275 24.64 -4.23 -0.01
C LYS A 275 24.89 -3.67 -1.42
N PRO A 276 26.00 -3.98 -2.13
CA PRO A 276 26.21 -3.49 -3.50
C PRO A 276 25.13 -3.93 -4.48
N VAL A 277 24.61 -5.15 -4.31
CA VAL A 277 23.54 -5.69 -5.17
C VAL A 277 22.22 -5.01 -4.82
N ALA A 278 21.85 -4.95 -3.54
CA ALA A 278 20.63 -4.31 -3.06
C ALA A 278 20.57 -2.83 -3.48
N LYS A 279 21.71 -2.12 -3.43
CA LYS A 279 21.81 -0.71 -3.85
C LYS A 279 21.36 -0.47 -5.30
N ASN A 280 21.61 -1.41 -6.22
CA ASN A 280 21.26 -1.28 -7.64
C ASN A 280 19.76 -1.42 -7.92
N TYR A 281 19.00 -1.99 -6.98
CA TYR A 281 17.58 -2.28 -7.14
C TYR A 281 16.71 -1.58 -6.11
N ARG A 282 17.28 -0.76 -5.21
CA ARG A 282 16.59 -0.19 -4.05
C ARG A 282 15.38 0.70 -4.36
N ASP A 283 15.23 1.18 -5.59
CA ASP A 283 14.07 1.93 -6.08
C ASP A 283 12.92 1.02 -6.54
N LYS A 284 13.19 -0.28 -6.68
CA LYS A 284 12.28 -1.31 -7.23
C LYS A 284 12.03 -2.45 -6.27
N ILE A 285 13.05 -2.88 -5.53
CA ILE A 285 13.02 -3.96 -4.53
C ILE A 285 13.64 -3.44 -3.22
N MET A 286 12.89 -3.49 -2.12
CA MET A 286 13.42 -3.20 -0.79
C MET A 286 14.00 -4.48 -0.18
N ALA A 287 15.31 -4.50 0.11
CA ALA A 287 15.90 -5.60 0.87
C ALA A 287 15.63 -5.40 2.37
N VAL A 288 15.13 -6.43 3.03
CA VAL A 288 14.75 -6.43 4.44
C VAL A 288 15.42 -7.61 5.14
N ALA A 289 16.21 -7.35 6.18
CA ALA A 289 16.83 -8.38 7.01
C ALA A 289 15.98 -8.65 8.26
N ILE A 290 15.61 -9.91 8.48
CA ILE A 290 14.85 -10.36 9.65
C ILE A 290 15.80 -11.15 10.55
N ASP A 291 15.88 -10.74 11.81
CA ASP A 291 16.60 -11.47 12.84
C ASP A 291 15.79 -12.67 13.34
N THR A 292 16.24 -13.87 13.03
CA THR A 292 15.61 -15.13 13.46
C THR A 292 15.77 -15.39 14.96
N ASP A 293 16.62 -14.63 15.65
CA ASP A 293 16.92 -14.88 17.06
C ASP A 293 16.00 -14.17 18.06
N GLU A 294 15.28 -13.14 17.65
CA GLU A 294 14.36 -12.38 18.53
C GLU A 294 13.03 -13.13 18.67
N ASP A 295 12.49 -13.32 19.88
CA ASP A 295 11.29 -14.15 20.11
C ASP A 295 10.02 -13.61 19.39
N ASP A 296 9.87 -12.29 19.27
CA ASP A 296 8.80 -11.65 18.50
C ASP A 296 8.98 -11.85 16.98
N HIS A 297 10.22 -11.96 16.53
CA HIS A 297 10.58 -12.30 15.16
C HIS A 297 10.71 -13.79 14.93
N GLN A 298 10.83 -14.64 15.95
CA GLN A 298 10.60 -16.07 15.88
C GLN A 298 9.13 -16.30 15.62
N ARG A 299 8.24 -15.40 16.03
CA ARG A 299 6.84 -15.43 15.59
C ARG A 299 6.70 -15.04 14.13
N VAL A 300 7.51 -14.13 13.59
CA VAL A 300 7.55 -13.75 12.17
C VAL A 300 8.25 -14.81 11.32
N GLU A 301 9.32 -15.41 11.82
CA GLU A 301 10.06 -16.55 11.30
C GLU A 301 9.21 -17.82 11.40
N ASN A 302 8.40 -18.00 12.44
CA ASN A 302 7.38 -19.05 12.54
C ASN A 302 6.11 -18.64 11.76
N ILE A 303 5.84 -17.38 11.45
CA ILE A 303 4.77 -17.01 10.50
C ILE A 303 5.24 -17.27 9.06
N ILE A 304 6.55 -17.22 8.82
CA ILE A 304 7.19 -17.40 7.52
C ILE A 304 7.57 -18.88 7.31
N LYS A 305 8.01 -19.59 8.35
CA LYS A 305 8.15 -21.05 8.41
C LYS A 305 6.79 -21.75 8.53
N ASN A 306 5.75 -21.09 9.02
CA ASN A 306 4.36 -21.61 9.05
C ASN A 306 3.47 -20.96 7.96
N GLY A 307 4.05 -20.53 6.83
CA GLY A 307 3.30 -20.30 5.59
C GLY A 307 3.07 -18.86 5.11
N ASP A 308 4.09 -17.99 5.09
CA ASP A 308 3.98 -16.68 4.37
C ASP A 308 5.22 -16.33 3.50
N PHE A 309 6.15 -17.29 3.30
CA PHE A 309 7.37 -17.12 2.50
C PHE A 309 7.11 -17.06 0.98
N GLU A 310 6.02 -17.63 0.48
CA GLU A 310 5.66 -17.59 -0.95
C GLU A 310 5.21 -16.20 -1.43
N LYS A 311 4.55 -15.43 -0.56
CA LYS A 311 4.02 -14.09 -0.84
C LYS A 311 5.13 -13.07 -1.08
N TYR A 312 6.30 -13.36 -0.55
CA TYR A 312 7.47 -12.50 -0.60
C TYR A 312 8.37 -12.83 -1.80
N LEU A 313 8.33 -14.07 -2.30
CA LEU A 313 8.87 -14.47 -3.62
C LEU A 313 8.05 -13.92 -4.79
N ASP A 314 6.75 -13.69 -4.58
CA ASP A 314 5.83 -13.08 -5.57
C ASP A 314 6.19 -11.64 -5.94
N ASP A 315 6.79 -10.95 -4.99
CA ASP A 315 7.18 -9.58 -5.14
C ASP A 315 8.49 -9.42 -5.95
N LEU A 316 9.33 -10.44 -6.03
CA LEU A 316 10.57 -10.41 -6.83
C LEU A 316 10.33 -10.53 -8.36
N LYS A 317 9.09 -10.73 -8.82
CA LYS A 317 8.76 -11.08 -10.23
C LYS A 317 8.87 -9.99 -11.31
N PRO A 318 8.79 -8.67 -11.08
CA PRO A 318 9.00 -7.68 -12.15
C PRO A 318 10.44 -7.22 -12.29
N VAL A 319 11.36 -7.73 -11.47
CA VAL A 319 12.77 -7.88 -11.85
C VAL A 319 12.96 -9.15 -12.70
N ALA A 320 12.04 -10.12 -12.61
CA ALA A 320 11.89 -11.24 -13.54
C ALA A 320 11.07 -10.91 -14.82
N LYS A 321 10.92 -9.63 -15.20
CA LYS A 321 10.13 -9.08 -16.33
C LYS A 321 10.35 -9.69 -17.73
N ASN A 322 11.15 -10.73 -17.90
CA ASN A 322 11.03 -11.54 -19.11
C ASN A 322 9.81 -12.51 -19.08
N TYR A 323 9.12 -12.73 -17.95
CA TYR A 323 8.35 -13.97 -17.75
C TYR A 323 6.93 -13.76 -17.13
N ARG A 324 6.00 -13.21 -17.90
CA ARG A 324 4.96 -12.26 -17.41
C ARG A 324 3.68 -12.75 -16.72
N ASP A 325 3.08 -13.93 -16.90
CA ASP A 325 1.65 -14.09 -16.54
C ASP A 325 1.26 -15.48 -16.02
N LYS A 326 0.99 -15.73 -14.71
CA LYS A 326 0.59 -17.09 -14.22
C LYS A 326 1.25 -17.71 -12.92
N ILE A 327 0.58 -18.44 -11.99
CA ILE A 327 1.15 -19.15 -10.76
C ILE A 327 0.61 -20.60 -10.55
N MET A 328 1.37 -21.59 -10.00
CA MET A 328 1.03 -23.01 -9.61
C MET A 328 1.61 -23.45 -8.24
N ALA A 329 0.96 -24.35 -7.50
CA ALA A 329 1.60 -25.05 -6.37
C ALA A 329 1.51 -26.58 -6.56
N VAL A 330 2.54 -27.30 -6.14
CA VAL A 330 2.70 -28.76 -6.21
C VAL A 330 3.16 -29.26 -4.83
N ALA A 331 2.30 -29.87 -4.02
CA ALA A 331 2.72 -30.47 -2.74
C ALA A 331 3.12 -31.95 -2.93
N ILE A 332 4.17 -32.40 -2.22
CA ILE A 332 4.68 -33.78 -2.24
C ILE A 332 4.92 -34.26 -0.80
N ASP A 333 4.46 -35.48 -0.48
CA ASP A 333 4.58 -36.20 0.80
C ASP A 333 5.80 -37.15 0.78
N THR A 334 6.49 -37.32 1.91
CA THR A 334 7.50 -38.39 2.12
C THR A 334 7.23 -39.18 3.39
N ASP A 335 6.11 -39.90 3.42
CA ASP A 335 5.77 -40.86 4.46
C ASP A 335 6.85 -41.96 4.66
N GLU A 336 7.18 -42.29 5.92
CA GLU A 336 7.77 -43.60 6.25
C GLU A 336 7.13 -44.18 7.52
N ASP A 337 6.46 -45.32 7.34
CA ASP A 337 5.95 -46.14 8.45
C ASP A 337 6.29 -47.62 8.17
N ASP A 338 7.57 -47.99 8.03
CA ASP A 338 8.08 -49.30 8.49
C ASP A 338 9.63 -49.43 8.49
N HIS A 339 10.19 -49.64 9.68
CA HIS A 339 11.43 -50.38 9.99
C HIS A 339 12.49 -50.63 8.87
N GLN A 340 13.30 -49.63 8.50
CA GLN A 340 14.77 -49.78 8.40
C GLN A 340 15.46 -48.45 8.05
N ARG A 341 16.37 -48.01 8.92
CA ARG A 341 17.31 -46.92 8.67
C ARG A 341 17.96 -47.05 7.27
N VAL A 342 17.56 -46.22 6.30
CA VAL A 342 18.34 -45.63 5.17
C VAL A 342 17.39 -44.83 4.25
N THR A 343 17.68 -43.52 4.06
CA THR A 343 17.26 -42.55 3.00
C THR A 343 15.81 -42.03 2.91
N CYS A 344 15.50 -40.92 3.61
CA CYS A 344 14.27 -40.11 3.41
C CYS A 344 14.45 -38.88 2.48
N TYR A 345 15.66 -38.57 1.99
CA TYR A 345 15.91 -37.40 1.13
C TYR A 345 15.64 -37.66 -0.37
N ASP A 346 15.41 -38.91 -0.77
CA ASP A 346 15.49 -39.32 -2.17
C ASP A 346 14.14 -39.25 -2.94
N ASP A 347 12.98 -39.36 -2.25
CA ASP A 347 11.66 -39.35 -2.92
C ASP A 347 11.10 -37.92 -3.16
N PHE A 348 11.32 -36.97 -2.23
CA PHE A 348 10.99 -35.56 -2.43
C PHE A 348 11.74 -34.96 -3.63
N GLU A 349 13.06 -35.20 -3.71
CA GLU A 349 13.88 -34.76 -4.84
C GLU A 349 13.47 -35.43 -6.16
N LYS A 350 12.98 -36.68 -6.12
CA LYS A 350 12.51 -37.40 -7.31
C LYS A 350 11.25 -36.78 -7.92
N TYR A 351 10.24 -36.45 -7.11
CA TYR A 351 9.06 -35.74 -7.62
C TYR A 351 9.41 -34.32 -8.08
N LEU A 352 10.33 -33.64 -7.38
CA LEU A 352 10.84 -32.35 -7.81
C LEU A 352 11.58 -32.45 -9.16
N ASP A 353 12.43 -33.45 -9.34
CA ASP A 353 13.16 -33.68 -10.59
C ASP A 353 12.25 -33.97 -11.78
N ASP A 354 11.15 -34.71 -11.56
CA ASP A 354 10.15 -35.00 -12.60
C ASP A 354 9.27 -33.79 -12.94
N LEU A 355 9.03 -32.89 -11.99
CA LEU A 355 8.13 -31.74 -12.17
C LEU A 355 8.86 -30.45 -12.54
N LYS A 356 10.17 -30.34 -12.23
CA LYS A 356 11.06 -29.23 -12.65
C LYS A 356 10.95 -28.93 -14.16
N PRO A 357 10.95 -29.91 -15.09
CA PRO A 357 10.79 -29.66 -16.52
C PRO A 357 9.43 -29.06 -16.90
N VAL A 358 8.34 -29.52 -16.28
CA VAL A 358 6.98 -29.02 -16.54
C VAL A 358 6.84 -27.61 -16.00
N ALA A 359 7.23 -27.38 -14.74
CA ALA A 359 7.29 -26.06 -14.14
C ALA A 359 8.13 -25.09 -14.99
N LYS A 360 9.24 -25.56 -15.57
CA LYS A 360 10.08 -24.76 -16.47
C LYS A 360 9.36 -24.33 -17.76
N ASN A 361 8.52 -25.20 -18.36
CA ASN A 361 7.75 -24.88 -19.58
C ASN A 361 6.67 -23.82 -19.33
N TYR A 362 6.16 -23.78 -18.10
CA TYR A 362 5.15 -22.83 -17.69
C TYR A 362 5.71 -21.75 -16.77
N ARG A 363 7.03 -21.58 -16.63
CA ARG A 363 7.63 -20.63 -15.67
C ARG A 363 7.23 -19.16 -15.87
N ASP A 364 6.93 -18.81 -17.12
CA ASP A 364 6.44 -17.48 -17.53
C ASP A 364 4.95 -17.35 -17.31
N LYS A 365 4.34 -18.50 -17.03
CA LYS A 365 2.93 -18.67 -16.83
C LYS A 365 2.51 -19.35 -15.55
N ILE A 366 3.39 -19.61 -14.62
CA ILE A 366 3.11 -20.38 -13.41
C ILE A 366 4.41 -20.36 -12.59
N MET A 367 4.43 -19.66 -11.46
CA MET A 367 5.35 -19.94 -10.37
C MET A 367 4.93 -21.22 -9.68
N ALA A 368 5.70 -22.30 -9.82
CA ALA A 368 5.51 -23.56 -9.11
C ALA A 368 6.15 -23.50 -7.72
N VAL A 369 5.44 -23.88 -6.66
CA VAL A 369 6.02 -24.04 -5.31
C VAL A 369 5.78 -25.44 -4.78
N ALA A 370 6.78 -26.00 -4.10
CA ALA A 370 6.70 -27.29 -3.44
C ALA A 370 6.74 -27.15 -1.92
N ILE A 371 5.86 -27.90 -1.26
CA ILE A 371 5.59 -27.81 0.17
C ILE A 371 5.64 -29.23 0.72
N ASP A 372 6.42 -29.40 1.79
CA ASP A 372 6.51 -30.62 2.58
C ASP A 372 5.37 -30.65 3.60
N THR A 373 4.51 -31.66 3.58
CA THR A 373 3.32 -31.71 4.46
C THR A 373 3.54 -32.46 5.76
N ASP A 374 4.73 -33.01 5.97
CA ASP A 374 5.13 -33.72 7.19
C ASP A 374 5.63 -32.75 8.27
N GLU A 375 6.02 -31.54 7.87
CA GLU A 375 6.28 -30.42 8.77
C GLU A 375 4.97 -29.98 9.45
N ASP A 376 4.93 -30.05 10.79
CA ASP A 376 3.78 -29.67 11.63
C ASP A 376 3.33 -28.22 11.37
N ASP A 377 4.25 -27.37 10.94
CA ASP A 377 4.04 -25.96 10.63
C ASP A 377 3.31 -25.73 9.28
N HIS A 378 3.29 -26.73 8.39
CA HIS A 378 2.62 -26.65 7.08
C HIS A 378 1.18 -27.20 7.08
N GLN A 379 0.69 -27.68 8.23
CA GLN A 379 -0.68 -28.20 8.38
C GLN A 379 -1.75 -27.14 8.05
N ARG A 380 -1.47 -25.87 8.38
CA ARG A 380 -2.37 -24.75 8.07
C ARG A 380 -2.50 -24.46 6.57
N ILE A 381 -1.53 -24.90 5.75
CA ILE A 381 -1.57 -24.77 4.29
C ILE A 381 -2.54 -25.79 3.71
N LEU A 382 -2.55 -27.02 4.24
CA LEU A 382 -3.57 -28.02 3.91
C LEU A 382 -4.97 -27.48 4.23
N GLU A 383 -5.16 -26.89 5.42
CA GLU A 383 -6.41 -26.25 5.81
C GLU A 383 -6.77 -25.09 4.87
N PHE A 384 -5.81 -24.22 4.53
CA PHE A 384 -6.04 -23.10 3.59
C PHE A 384 -6.47 -23.59 2.20
N PHE A 385 -5.95 -24.71 1.71
CA PHE A 385 -6.34 -25.28 0.42
C PHE A 385 -7.50 -26.29 0.50
N GLY A 386 -8.08 -26.49 1.70
CA GLY A 386 -9.15 -27.46 1.93
C GLY A 386 -8.72 -28.89 1.64
N MET A 387 -7.46 -29.24 1.88
CA MET A 387 -6.88 -30.56 1.64
C MET A 387 -6.78 -31.36 2.94
N LYS A 388 -6.98 -32.66 2.85
CA LYS A 388 -6.70 -33.61 3.95
C LYS A 388 -5.32 -34.24 3.78
N LYS A 389 -4.71 -34.72 4.88
CA LYS A 389 -3.39 -35.38 4.84
C LYS A 389 -3.35 -36.57 3.88
N ASP A 390 -4.43 -37.34 3.81
CA ASP A 390 -4.57 -38.50 2.92
C ASP A 390 -4.75 -38.14 1.43
N GLU A 391 -4.80 -36.85 1.08
CA GLU A 391 -4.82 -36.37 -0.30
C GLU A 391 -3.44 -35.95 -0.84
N VAL A 392 -2.37 -36.04 -0.04
CA VAL A 392 -0.99 -35.70 -0.43
C VAL A 392 -0.25 -36.99 -0.85
N PRO A 393 0.68 -36.99 -1.84
CA PRO A 393 1.15 -35.90 -2.72
C PRO A 393 0.09 -35.41 -3.72
N SER A 394 -0.08 -34.08 -3.84
CA SER A 394 -1.09 -33.48 -4.74
C SER A 394 -0.79 -32.00 -5.06
N ALA A 395 -1.30 -31.50 -6.18
CA ALA A 395 -1.14 -30.10 -6.61
C ALA A 395 -2.41 -29.24 -6.38
N ARG A 396 -2.23 -27.91 -6.28
CA ARG A 396 -3.31 -26.91 -6.24
C ARG A 396 -2.93 -25.67 -7.05
N LEU A 397 -3.93 -25.00 -7.61
CA LEU A 397 -3.76 -23.73 -8.33
C LEU A 397 -4.53 -22.63 -7.59
N ILE A 398 -3.94 -21.44 -7.44
CA ILE A 398 -4.60 -20.26 -6.86
C ILE A 398 -4.43 -19.05 -7.78
N ALA A 399 -5.51 -18.30 -7.97
CA ALA A 399 -5.54 -17.05 -8.72
C ALA A 399 -5.80 -15.88 -7.74
N LEU A 400 -4.81 -15.01 -7.57
CA LEU A 400 -4.79 -13.93 -6.58
C LEU A 400 -5.55 -12.64 -6.98
N GLU A 401 -6.33 -12.70 -8.06
CA GLU A 401 -7.27 -11.62 -8.42
C GLU A 401 -8.42 -11.53 -7.40
N GLN A 402 -9.32 -10.53 -7.52
CA GLN A 402 -10.26 -9.99 -6.51
C GLN A 402 -10.90 -10.96 -5.47
N ASP A 403 -10.93 -12.28 -5.69
CA ASP A 403 -11.53 -13.30 -4.82
C ASP A 403 -10.64 -14.53 -4.47
N MET A 404 -9.31 -14.52 -4.72
CA MET A 404 -8.38 -15.63 -4.36
C MET A 404 -8.87 -17.04 -4.78
N ALA A 405 -9.30 -17.21 -6.03
CA ALA A 405 -9.92 -18.43 -6.52
C ALA A 405 -8.96 -19.64 -6.54
N LYS A 406 -9.35 -20.76 -5.92
CA LYS A 406 -8.54 -21.99 -5.82
C LYS A 406 -9.02 -23.05 -6.81
N TYR A 407 -8.17 -23.97 -7.25
CA TYR A 407 -8.49 -25.03 -8.21
C TYR A 407 -7.76 -26.34 -7.87
N LYS A 408 -8.41 -27.48 -8.12
CA LYS A 408 -7.91 -28.84 -7.84
C LYS A 408 -7.72 -29.62 -9.16
N PRO A 409 -6.66 -30.45 -9.30
CA PRO A 409 -6.47 -31.32 -10.46
C PRO A 409 -7.56 -32.40 -10.54
N ALA A 410 -7.86 -32.83 -11.76
CA ALA A 410 -8.84 -33.89 -12.00
C ALA A 410 -8.32 -35.28 -11.59
N SER A 411 -6.99 -35.47 -11.61
CA SER A 411 -6.31 -36.68 -11.15
C SER A 411 -5.61 -36.43 -9.82
N SER A 412 -5.56 -37.47 -8.97
CA SER A 412 -4.76 -37.51 -7.75
C SER A 412 -3.32 -37.98 -8.01
N GLU A 413 -3.00 -38.44 -9.22
CA GLU A 413 -1.64 -38.83 -9.59
C GLU A 413 -0.77 -37.60 -9.83
N LEU A 414 0.35 -37.51 -9.11
CA LEU A 414 1.32 -36.44 -9.25
C LEU A 414 2.45 -36.85 -10.22
N SER A 415 2.32 -36.48 -11.49
CA SER A 415 3.34 -36.72 -12.52
C SER A 415 3.46 -35.53 -13.47
N ALA A 416 4.54 -35.47 -14.24
CA ALA A 416 4.77 -34.41 -15.22
C ALA A 416 3.57 -34.20 -16.16
N ASN A 417 3.01 -35.30 -16.68
CA ASN A 417 1.90 -35.24 -17.63
C ASN A 417 0.60 -34.75 -16.98
N THR A 418 0.24 -35.26 -15.80
CA THR A 418 -1.02 -34.88 -15.13
C THR A 418 -0.99 -33.42 -14.67
N ILE A 419 0.19 -32.96 -14.25
CA ILE A 419 0.45 -31.56 -13.89
C ILE A 419 0.38 -30.66 -15.12
N GLU A 420 0.97 -31.07 -16.24
CA GLU A 420 0.87 -30.33 -17.50
C GLU A 420 -0.59 -30.21 -17.99
N GLU A 421 -1.37 -31.29 -17.96
CA GLU A 421 -2.79 -31.26 -18.33
C GLU A 421 -3.63 -30.37 -17.41
N PHE A 422 -3.34 -30.39 -16.10
CA PHE A 422 -4.00 -29.54 -15.12
C PHE A 422 -3.76 -28.05 -15.42
N ILE A 423 -2.51 -27.68 -15.69
CA ILE A 423 -2.11 -26.32 -16.09
C ILE A 423 -2.81 -25.89 -17.39
N GLN A 424 -2.83 -26.76 -18.40
CA GLN A 424 -3.47 -26.46 -19.67
C GLN A 424 -4.98 -26.25 -19.51
N SER A 425 -5.63 -27.07 -18.69
CA SER A 425 -7.06 -26.97 -18.40
C SER A 425 -7.43 -25.68 -17.67
N PHE A 426 -6.56 -25.22 -16.76
CA PHE A 426 -6.68 -23.93 -16.10
C PHE A 426 -6.66 -22.78 -17.10
N PHE A 427 -5.68 -22.75 -18.03
CA PHE A 427 -5.61 -21.71 -19.05
C PHE A 427 -6.67 -21.76 -20.13
N ALA A 428 -7.24 -22.94 -20.36
CA ALA A 428 -8.41 -23.09 -21.20
C ALA A 428 -9.70 -22.57 -20.52
N GLY A 429 -9.66 -22.23 -19.23
CA GLY A 429 -10.84 -21.80 -18.48
C GLY A 429 -11.84 -22.92 -18.21
N THR A 430 -11.38 -24.18 -18.27
CA THR A 430 -12.23 -25.37 -18.18
C THR A 430 -12.32 -25.94 -16.77
N LEU A 431 -11.47 -25.48 -15.86
CA LEU A 431 -11.51 -25.87 -14.45
C LEU A 431 -12.59 -25.10 -13.69
N LYS A 432 -13.26 -25.81 -12.77
CA LYS A 432 -14.17 -25.18 -11.81
C LYS A 432 -13.39 -24.68 -10.60
N GLN A 433 -13.75 -23.51 -10.10
CA GLN A 433 -13.21 -22.99 -8.84
C GLN A 433 -13.57 -23.93 -7.68
N HIS A 434 -12.58 -24.20 -6.86
CA HIS A 434 -12.67 -24.88 -5.58
C HIS A 434 -12.96 -23.84 -4.49
N LEU A 435 -14.14 -23.93 -3.89
CA LEU A 435 -14.55 -23.10 -2.76
C LEU A 435 -14.28 -23.88 -1.47
N LEU A 436 -13.67 -23.24 -0.46
CA LEU A 436 -13.64 -23.81 0.88
C LEU A 436 -15.07 -23.84 1.39
N SER A 437 -15.61 -25.06 1.44
CA SER A 437 -16.83 -25.36 2.16
C SER A 437 -16.41 -26.20 3.35
N GLU A 438 -16.92 -25.89 4.53
CA GLU A 438 -17.05 -26.93 5.53
C GLU A 438 -17.87 -28.09 4.92
N ASP A 439 -17.59 -29.31 5.35
CA ASP A 439 -18.45 -30.45 5.04
C ASP A 439 -19.85 -30.11 5.54
N LEU A 440 -20.86 -30.25 4.67
CA LEU A 440 -22.25 -29.98 5.05
C LEU A 440 -22.59 -30.93 6.22
N PRO A 441 -22.90 -30.41 7.42
CA PRO A 441 -23.21 -31.28 8.56
C PRO A 441 -24.42 -32.17 8.24
N GLU A 442 -24.41 -33.44 8.64
CA GLU A 442 -25.57 -34.32 8.40
C GLU A 442 -26.87 -33.75 9.01
N ASP A 443 -26.74 -32.95 10.07
CA ASP A 443 -27.82 -32.28 10.78
C ASP A 443 -28.03 -30.81 10.38
N TRP A 444 -27.48 -30.36 9.24
CA TRP A 444 -27.51 -28.95 8.81
C TRP A 444 -28.90 -28.30 8.79
N ALA A 445 -29.95 -29.08 8.57
CA ALA A 445 -31.34 -28.63 8.55
C ALA A 445 -32.18 -29.12 9.75
N ALA A 446 -31.56 -29.76 10.74
CA ALA A 446 -32.27 -30.34 11.88
C ALA A 446 -32.71 -29.28 12.91
N LYS A 447 -32.01 -28.15 12.99
CA LYS A 447 -32.29 -27.04 13.91
C LYS A 447 -33.11 -25.93 13.24
N PRO A 448 -33.80 -25.07 14.01
CA PRO A 448 -34.53 -23.93 13.47
C PRO A 448 -33.66 -22.94 12.66
N VAL A 449 -32.41 -22.77 13.09
CA VAL A 449 -31.37 -22.08 12.31
C VAL A 449 -30.64 -23.13 11.50
N LYS A 450 -30.74 -23.03 10.17
CA LYS A 450 -30.08 -23.94 9.24
C LYS A 450 -28.62 -23.53 9.07
N VAL A 451 -27.73 -24.52 9.06
CA VAL A 451 -26.32 -24.31 8.77
C VAL A 451 -26.14 -24.26 7.26
N LEU A 452 -25.51 -23.20 6.78
CA LEU A 452 -25.14 -23.03 5.38
C LEU A 452 -23.62 -23.08 5.26
N VAL A 453 -23.17 -23.87 4.30
CA VAL A 453 -21.77 -23.96 3.88
C VAL A 453 -21.72 -23.68 2.38
N ALA A 454 -20.53 -23.43 1.81
CA ALA A 454 -20.45 -23.02 0.41
C ALA A 454 -21.10 -24.02 -0.57
N THR A 455 -21.11 -25.32 -0.26
CA THR A 455 -21.71 -26.36 -1.12
C THR A 455 -23.24 -26.35 -1.21
N ASN A 456 -23.96 -25.84 -0.20
CA ASN A 456 -25.44 -25.76 -0.23
C ASN A 456 -25.98 -24.32 -0.22
N PHE A 457 -25.10 -23.31 -0.13
CA PHE A 457 -25.49 -21.91 0.01
C PHE A 457 -26.38 -21.44 -1.14
N ASP A 458 -25.94 -21.59 -2.39
CA ASP A 458 -26.68 -21.08 -3.55
C ASP A 458 -28.05 -21.73 -3.70
N GLU A 459 -28.12 -23.05 -3.50
CA GLU A 459 -29.36 -23.81 -3.58
C GLU A 459 -30.38 -23.32 -2.54
N VAL A 460 -29.93 -23.02 -1.31
CA VAL A 460 -30.82 -22.62 -0.22
C VAL A 460 -31.17 -21.13 -0.28
N VAL A 461 -30.19 -20.26 -0.55
CA VAL A 461 -30.35 -18.80 -0.45
C VAL A 461 -31.05 -18.23 -1.69
N PHE A 462 -30.78 -18.78 -2.88
CA PHE A 462 -31.39 -18.30 -4.12
C PHE A 462 -32.64 -19.10 -4.53
N ASP A 463 -33.15 -20.00 -3.68
CA ASP A 463 -34.47 -20.62 -3.88
C ASP A 463 -35.57 -19.55 -3.87
N THR A 464 -36.09 -19.24 -5.07
CA THR A 464 -37.16 -18.25 -5.28
C THR A 464 -38.46 -18.56 -4.52
N ASN A 465 -38.65 -19.78 -4.03
CA ASN A 465 -39.82 -20.19 -3.23
C ASN A 465 -39.66 -19.93 -1.73
N LYS A 466 -38.48 -19.45 -1.29
CA LYS A 466 -38.18 -19.19 0.12
C LYS A 466 -37.86 -17.72 0.34
N LYS A 467 -38.11 -17.25 1.57
CA LYS A 467 -37.60 -15.97 2.06
C LYS A 467 -36.52 -16.31 3.08
N VAL A 468 -35.28 -16.00 2.73
CA VAL A 468 -34.09 -16.42 3.47
C VAL A 468 -33.42 -15.18 4.05
N LEU A 469 -33.14 -15.22 5.35
CA LEU A 469 -32.30 -14.26 6.05
C LEU A 469 -31.09 -15.03 6.57
N VAL A 470 -29.89 -14.57 6.23
CA VAL A 470 -28.63 -15.25 6.55
C VAL A 470 -27.83 -14.41 7.53
N GLU A 471 -27.39 -15.03 8.61
CA GLU A 471 -26.37 -14.48 9.52
C GLU A 471 -24.99 -14.93 9.04
N PHE A 472 -24.13 -13.98 8.67
CA PHE A 472 -22.71 -14.24 8.45
C PHE A 472 -21.96 -13.90 9.74
N TYR A 473 -21.28 -14.88 10.32
CA TYR A 473 -20.61 -14.74 11.61
C TYR A 473 -19.16 -15.20 11.55
N ALA A 474 -18.34 -14.68 12.47
CA ALA A 474 -17.05 -15.25 12.81
C ALA A 474 -17.19 -16.06 14.10
N PRO A 475 -16.52 -17.22 14.27
CA PRO A 475 -16.67 -18.05 15.47
C PRO A 475 -16.21 -17.42 16.80
N TRP A 476 -15.49 -16.29 16.76
CA TRP A 476 -14.82 -15.65 17.92
C TRP A 476 -15.53 -14.41 18.44
#